data_AF-A0A5K1FIQ5-F1
#
_entry.id   AF-A0A5K1FIQ5-F1
#
_cell.length_a   1.000
_cell.length_b   1.000
_cell.length_c   1.000
_cell.angle_alpha   90.00
_cell.angle_beta   90.00
_cell.angle_gamma   90.00
#
_symmetry.space_group_name_H-M   'P 1'
#
loop_
_entity.id
_entity.type
_entity.pdbx_description
1 polymer ?
#
loop_
_entity_poly.entity_id
_entity_poly.type
_entity_poly.pdbx_seq_one_letter_code
_entity_poly.pdbx_strand_id
1 'polypeptide(L)'
;PLLSLHQCGLPREIAIALFQTFVIRGLIIQYPASNIRLDKNKIREKEPIVWEILQEVMQGHPVLLNRAATLHILGIQAFQPILVEGRAICLHPLVCLEAQAEAHLLMFSHMNLVSPAIGDPIFVPTEGMLMGPYVLTMGNHR
;
A
#
# COMPACT_ATOMS: atom_id res chain seq x y z
N PRO A 1 2.55 -19.36 -11.30
CA PRO A 1 1.73 -18.12 -11.35
C PRO A 1 0.25 -18.47 -11.23
N LEU A 2 -0.32 -18.36 -10.02
CA LEU A 2 -1.70 -18.81 -9.72
C LEU A 2 -2.73 -17.66 -9.66
N LEU A 3 -2.30 -16.41 -9.58
CA LEU A 3 -3.16 -15.24 -9.41
C LEU A 3 -3.26 -14.44 -10.72
N SER A 4 -4.42 -13.86 -10.99
CA SER A 4 -4.59 -12.89 -12.08
C SER A 4 -3.96 -11.54 -11.72
N LEU A 5 -3.71 -10.68 -12.72
CA LEU A 5 -3.04 -9.38 -12.52
C LEU A 5 -3.80 -8.45 -11.55
N HIS A 6 -5.12 -8.51 -11.55
CA HIS A 6 -6.01 -7.74 -10.66
C HIS A 6 -6.22 -8.39 -9.28
N GLN A 7 -5.59 -9.53 -8.99
CA GLN A 7 -5.80 -10.29 -7.76
C GLN A 7 -4.58 -10.20 -6.84
N CYS A 8 -4.83 -10.23 -5.53
CA CYS A 8 -3.79 -10.40 -4.53
C CYS A 8 -4.13 -11.55 -3.58
N GLY A 9 -3.12 -12.32 -3.18
CA GLY A 9 -3.27 -13.31 -2.11
C GLY A 9 -3.15 -12.64 -0.76
N LEU A 10 -4.19 -12.74 0.07
CA LEU A 10 -4.18 -12.30 1.46
C LEU A 10 -4.08 -13.51 2.41
N PRO A 11 -3.10 -13.51 3.32
CA PRO A 11 -3.04 -14.43 4.46
C PRO A 11 -4.30 -14.34 5.32
N ARG A 12 -4.71 -15.48 5.89
CA ARG A 12 -5.90 -15.59 6.75
C ARG A 12 -5.89 -14.60 7.93
N GLU A 13 -4.75 -14.42 8.58
CA GLU A 13 -4.63 -13.50 9.72
C GLU A 13 -4.85 -12.04 9.31
N ILE A 14 -4.28 -11.64 8.17
CA ILE A 14 -4.42 -10.28 7.63
C ILE A 14 -5.85 -10.06 7.16
N ALA A 15 -6.44 -11.03 6.45
CA ALA A 15 -7.80 -10.96 5.97
C ALA A 15 -8.81 -10.81 7.14
N ILE A 16 -8.67 -11.60 8.21
CA ILE A 16 -9.51 -11.44 9.39
C ILE A 16 -9.34 -10.04 9.99
N ALA A 17 -8.12 -9.54 10.15
CA ALA A 17 -7.88 -8.23 10.76
C ALA A 17 -8.51 -7.08 9.93
N LEU A 18 -8.41 -7.15 8.60
CA LEU A 18 -8.98 -6.14 7.70
C LEU A 18 -10.52 -6.21 7.64
N PHE A 19 -11.07 -7.42 7.59
CA PHE A 19 -12.50 -7.63 7.34
C PHE A 19 -13.31 -7.96 8.60
N GLN A 20 -12.71 -7.89 9.80
CA GLN A 20 -13.35 -8.30 11.06
C GLN A 20 -14.74 -7.69 11.25
N THR A 21 -14.89 -6.39 11.01
CA THR A 21 -16.16 -5.68 11.17
C THR A 21 -17.22 -6.21 10.21
N PHE A 22 -16.84 -6.50 8.97
CA PHE A 22 -17.75 -7.03 7.95
C PHE A 22 -18.16 -8.46 8.26
N VAL A 23 -17.22 -9.28 8.75
CA VAL A 23 -17.51 -10.66 9.20
C VAL A 23 -18.46 -10.67 10.39
N ILE A 24 -18.25 -9.80 11.39
CA ILE A 24 -19.18 -9.67 12.52
C ILE A 24 -20.56 -9.24 12.03
N ARG A 25 -20.63 -8.30 11.08
CA ARG A 25 -21.91 -7.89 10.47
C ARG A 25 -22.59 -9.06 9.75
N GLY A 26 -21.84 -9.86 9.00
CA GLY A 26 -22.36 -11.07 8.34
C GLY A 26 -22.89 -12.10 9.35
N LEU A 27 -22.17 -12.32 10.44
CA LEU A 27 -22.60 -13.22 11.53
C LEU A 27 -23.90 -12.77 12.19
N ILE A 28 -24.06 -11.47 12.45
CA ILE A 28 -25.31 -10.92 13.03
C ILE A 28 -26.50 -11.08 12.06
N ILE A 29 -26.27 -10.90 10.76
CA ILE A 29 -27.34 -11.04 9.74
C ILE A 29 -27.79 -12.50 9.62
N GLN A 30 -26.84 -13.45 9.59
CA GLN A 30 -27.17 -14.88 9.51
C GLN A 30 -27.68 -15.45 10.84
N TYR A 31 -27.19 -14.93 11.97
CA TYR A 31 -27.53 -15.39 13.33
C TYR A 31 -27.89 -14.21 14.24
N PRO A 32 -29.11 -13.64 14.10
CA PRO A 32 -29.54 -12.44 14.83
C PRO A 32 -29.65 -12.62 16.36
N ALA A 33 -29.67 -13.86 16.85
CA ALA A 33 -29.64 -14.17 18.28
C ALA A 33 -28.20 -14.21 18.87
N SER A 34 -27.18 -14.06 18.04
CA SER A 34 -25.78 -14.08 18.48
C SER A 34 -25.37 -12.73 19.06
N ASN A 35 -24.54 -12.78 20.12
CA ASN A 35 -23.97 -11.58 20.73
C ASN A 35 -22.64 -11.25 20.07
N ILE A 36 -22.32 -9.95 19.92
CA ILE A 36 -21.03 -9.49 19.37
C ILE A 36 -19.83 -10.10 20.12
N ARG A 37 -19.95 -10.33 21.43
CA ARG A 37 -18.91 -11.01 22.24
C ARG A 37 -18.72 -12.47 21.82
N LEU A 38 -19.81 -13.19 21.54
CA LEU A 38 -19.77 -14.56 21.04
C LEU A 38 -19.17 -14.58 19.63
N ASP A 39 -19.60 -13.69 18.74
CA ASP A 39 -19.06 -13.61 17.37
C ASP A 39 -17.54 -13.33 17.36
N LYS A 40 -17.06 -12.44 18.24
CA LYS A 40 -15.62 -12.22 18.42
C LYS A 40 -14.89 -13.46 18.93
N ASN A 41 -15.52 -14.27 19.78
CA ASN A 41 -14.95 -15.54 20.22
C ASN A 41 -14.91 -16.57 19.08
N LYS A 42 -15.97 -16.68 18.26
CA LYS A 42 -15.99 -17.56 17.07
C LYS A 42 -14.85 -17.25 16.10
N ILE A 43 -14.56 -15.95 15.91
CA ILE A 43 -13.43 -15.50 15.08
C ILE A 43 -12.09 -15.92 15.71
N ARG A 44 -11.93 -15.79 17.03
CA ARG A 44 -10.72 -16.23 17.75
C ARG A 44 -10.52 -17.75 17.70
N GLU A 45 -11.61 -18.50 17.78
CA GLU A 45 -11.63 -19.96 17.70
C GLU A 45 -11.50 -20.48 16.26
N LYS A 46 -11.49 -19.59 15.26
CA LYS A 46 -11.33 -19.91 13.83
C LYS A 46 -12.38 -20.89 13.32
N GLU A 47 -13.63 -20.73 13.78
CA GLU A 47 -14.75 -21.58 13.34
C GLU A 47 -14.89 -21.62 11.81
N PRO A 48 -15.30 -22.76 11.21
CA PRO A 48 -15.39 -22.92 9.75
C PRO A 48 -16.30 -21.88 9.10
N ILE A 49 -17.40 -21.52 9.77
CA ILE A 49 -18.36 -20.54 9.27
C ILE A 49 -17.78 -19.14 9.08
N VAL A 50 -16.78 -18.78 9.89
CA VAL A 50 -16.08 -17.49 9.77
C VAL A 50 -15.36 -17.41 8.42
N TRP A 51 -14.82 -18.53 7.94
CA TRP A 51 -14.10 -18.57 6.66
C TRP A 51 -15.04 -18.46 5.46
N GLU A 52 -16.21 -19.08 5.54
CA GLU A 52 -17.24 -18.98 4.49
C GLU A 52 -17.73 -17.54 4.34
N ILE A 53 -18.10 -16.90 5.46
CA ILE A 53 -18.53 -15.49 5.48
C ILE A 53 -17.39 -14.57 5.03
N LEU A 54 -16.15 -14.84 5.47
CA LEU A 54 -14.99 -14.04 5.07
C LEU A 54 -14.76 -14.10 3.55
N GLN A 55 -14.86 -15.28 2.92
CA GLN A 55 -14.73 -15.42 1.47
C GLN A 55 -15.84 -14.66 0.73
N GLU A 56 -17.08 -14.75 1.20
CA GLU A 56 -18.21 -14.01 0.61
C GLU A 56 -18.00 -12.49 0.69
N VAL A 57 -17.64 -11.98 1.87
CA VAL A 57 -17.34 -10.56 2.07
C VAL A 57 -16.21 -10.10 1.16
N MET A 58 -15.13 -10.88 1.05
CA MET A 58 -13.97 -10.50 0.24
C MET A 58 -14.28 -10.37 -1.25
N GLN A 59 -15.23 -11.13 -1.81
CA GLN A 59 -15.56 -11.08 -3.25
C GLN A 59 -16.11 -9.72 -3.72
N GLY A 60 -16.75 -8.95 -2.84
CA GLY A 60 -17.30 -7.63 -3.16
C GLY A 60 -16.45 -6.43 -2.74
N HIS A 61 -15.30 -6.67 -2.11
CA HIS A 61 -14.53 -5.62 -1.44
C HIS A 61 -13.04 -5.67 -1.84
N PRO A 62 -12.63 -4.91 -2.86
CA PRO A 62 -11.23 -4.83 -3.24
C PRO A 62 -10.39 -4.19 -2.13
N VAL A 63 -9.12 -4.58 -2.05
CA VAL A 63 -8.15 -4.03 -1.09
C VAL A 63 -7.14 -3.15 -1.81
N LEU A 64 -6.76 -2.05 -1.17
CA LEU A 64 -5.69 -1.18 -1.66
C LEU A 64 -4.36 -1.64 -1.07
N LEU A 65 -3.38 -1.86 -1.94
CA LEU A 65 -2.01 -2.14 -1.53
C LEU A 65 -1.13 -0.95 -1.93
N ASN A 66 -0.29 -0.54 -0.98
CA ASN A 66 0.67 0.53 -1.13
C ASN A 66 2.09 -0.04 -0.98
N ARG A 67 2.96 0.16 -1.97
CA ARG A 67 4.38 -0.21 -1.86
C ARG A 67 5.19 1.03 -1.48
N ALA A 68 5.77 1.05 -0.29
CA ALA A 68 6.51 2.21 0.23
C ALA A 68 7.64 2.70 -0.72
N ALA A 69 7.88 4.02 -0.65
CA ALA A 69 8.49 4.93 -1.64
C ALA A 69 7.58 5.35 -2.81
N THR A 70 6.28 5.54 -2.55
CA THR A 70 5.32 6.08 -3.53
C THR A 70 5.54 7.57 -3.76
N LEU A 71 6.21 7.91 -4.86
CA LEU A 71 6.35 9.30 -5.35
C LEU A 71 5.15 9.76 -6.21
N HIS A 72 4.19 8.87 -6.50
CA HIS A 72 3.08 9.15 -7.40
C HIS A 72 1.80 8.36 -7.04
N ILE A 73 0.65 8.86 -7.51
CA ILE A 73 -0.70 8.27 -7.29
C ILE A 73 -0.82 6.82 -7.78
N LEU A 74 0.04 6.41 -8.73
CA LEU A 74 0.05 5.04 -9.28
C LEU A 74 0.64 3.99 -8.33
N GLY A 75 1.30 4.42 -7.26
CA GLY A 75 1.90 3.51 -6.27
C GLY A 75 0.91 2.85 -5.30
N ILE A 76 -0.36 3.26 -5.36
CA ILE A 76 -1.47 2.61 -4.65
C ILE A 76 -2.37 1.95 -5.69
N GLN A 77 -2.58 0.65 -5.56
CA GLN A 77 -3.36 -0.13 -6.51
C GLN A 77 -4.41 -0.97 -5.80
N ALA A 78 -5.57 -1.11 -6.45
CA ALA A 78 -6.68 -1.92 -5.95
C ALA A 78 -6.58 -3.35 -6.50
N PHE A 79 -6.77 -4.33 -5.62
CA PHE A 79 -6.74 -5.74 -5.95
C PHE A 79 -7.94 -6.47 -5.37
N GLN A 80 -8.45 -7.44 -6.12
CA GLN A 80 -9.42 -8.42 -5.62
C GLN A 80 -8.69 -9.40 -4.69
N PRO A 81 -9.01 -9.44 -3.39
CA PRO A 81 -8.32 -10.33 -2.48
C PRO A 81 -8.80 -11.79 -2.62
N ILE A 82 -7.85 -12.71 -2.51
CA ILE A 82 -8.07 -14.16 -2.48
C ILE A 82 -7.35 -14.71 -1.24
N LEU A 83 -8.01 -15.60 -0.49
CA LEU A 83 -7.37 -16.25 0.65
C LEU A 83 -6.25 -17.20 0.17
N VAL A 84 -5.08 -17.06 0.79
CA VAL A 84 -3.92 -17.94 0.55
C VAL A 84 -3.39 -18.50 1.85
N GLU A 85 -2.77 -19.67 1.76
CA GLU A 85 -2.03 -20.26 2.88
C GLU A 85 -0.68 -19.55 3.08
N GLY A 86 -0.23 -19.48 4.33
CA GLY A 86 1.00 -18.81 4.72
C GLY A 86 0.78 -17.42 5.33
N ARG A 87 1.86 -16.65 5.44
CA ARG A 87 1.90 -15.36 6.17
C ARG A 87 2.22 -14.14 5.30
N ALA A 88 2.48 -14.33 4.01
CA ALA A 88 2.91 -13.28 3.10
C ALA A 88 1.78 -12.87 2.15
N ILE A 89 1.70 -11.57 1.83
CA ILE A 89 0.83 -11.08 0.77
C ILE A 89 1.44 -11.49 -0.57
N CYS A 90 0.65 -12.13 -1.43
CA CYS A 90 1.08 -12.61 -2.74
C CYS A 90 0.58 -11.67 -3.82
N LEU A 91 1.45 -11.27 -4.76
CA LEU A 91 1.10 -10.44 -5.90
C LEU A 91 1.52 -11.09 -7.21
N HIS A 92 0.88 -10.68 -8.30
CA HIS A 92 1.30 -11.09 -9.63
C HIS A 92 2.71 -10.54 -9.93
N PRO A 93 3.65 -11.35 -10.44
CA PRO A 93 5.03 -10.89 -10.67
C PRO A 93 5.14 -9.65 -11.57
N LEU A 94 4.24 -9.48 -12.55
CA LEU A 94 4.23 -8.30 -13.42
C LEU A 94 3.98 -7.00 -12.67
N VAL A 95 3.14 -7.01 -11.63
CA VAL A 95 2.88 -5.82 -10.78
C VAL A 95 4.18 -5.38 -10.09
N CYS A 96 4.99 -6.34 -9.64
CA CYS A 96 6.28 -6.04 -9.01
C CYS A 96 7.30 -5.45 -10.01
N LEU A 97 7.30 -5.93 -11.25
CA LEU A 97 8.19 -5.44 -12.31
C LEU A 97 7.84 -4.03 -12.76
N GLU A 98 6.55 -3.74 -12.97
CA GLU A 98 6.08 -2.38 -13.28
C GLU A 98 6.45 -1.41 -12.15
N ALA A 99 6.18 -1.78 -10.90
CA ALA A 99 6.55 -0.98 -9.75
C ALA A 99 8.07 -0.77 -9.60
N GLN A 100 8.88 -1.76 -9.98
CA GLN A 100 10.34 -1.63 -9.98
C GLN A 100 10.83 -0.70 -11.10
N ALA A 101 10.24 -0.79 -12.29
CA ALA A 101 10.55 0.10 -13.41
C ALA A 101 10.15 1.54 -13.09
N GLU A 102 8.98 1.76 -12.51
CA GLU A 102 8.50 3.06 -12.05
C GLU A 102 9.45 3.64 -10.99
N ALA A 103 9.83 2.86 -9.97
CA ALA A 103 10.79 3.31 -8.97
C ALA A 103 12.15 3.67 -9.59
N HIS A 104 12.67 2.86 -10.52
CA HIS A 104 13.90 3.19 -11.24
C HIS A 104 13.79 4.51 -12.02
N LEU A 105 12.67 4.75 -12.70
CA LEU A 105 12.45 5.96 -13.48
C LEU A 105 12.27 7.20 -12.59
N LEU A 106 11.46 7.08 -11.53
CA LEU A 106 11.12 8.20 -10.66
C LEU A 106 12.19 8.51 -9.62
N MET A 107 13.02 7.54 -9.22
CA MET A 107 14.05 7.75 -8.20
C MET A 107 15.40 8.23 -8.75
N PHE A 108 15.50 8.56 -10.04
CA PHE A 108 16.69 9.23 -10.57
C PHE A 108 16.90 10.60 -9.90
N SER A 109 18.16 10.93 -9.55
CA SER A 109 18.49 12.17 -8.84
C SER A 109 18.09 13.45 -9.59
N HIS A 110 18.20 13.45 -10.93
CA HIS A 110 17.82 14.58 -11.77
C HIS A 110 16.31 14.80 -11.88
N MET A 111 15.49 13.81 -11.50
CA MET A 111 14.03 13.91 -11.45
C MET A 111 13.52 14.37 -10.08
N ASN A 112 14.39 14.42 -9.06
CA ASN A 112 14.05 14.76 -7.67
C ASN A 112 14.79 16.03 -7.20
N LEU A 113 14.88 17.04 -8.06
CA LEU A 113 15.58 18.30 -7.73
C LEU A 113 14.74 19.25 -6.85
N VAL A 114 13.43 19.01 -6.74
CA VAL A 114 12.47 19.83 -6.01
C VAL A 114 11.71 19.01 -4.98
N SER A 115 11.34 19.65 -3.87
CA SER A 115 10.58 19.06 -2.77
C SER A 115 9.15 18.81 -3.23
N PRO A 116 8.64 17.56 -3.16
CA PRO A 116 7.27 17.27 -3.60
C PRO A 116 6.20 17.89 -2.69
N ALA A 117 6.54 18.31 -1.47
CA ALA A 117 5.60 18.90 -0.54
C ALA A 117 5.37 20.41 -0.76
N ILE A 118 6.40 21.13 -1.21
CA ILE A 118 6.42 22.61 -1.23
C ILE A 118 6.87 23.16 -2.59
N GLY A 119 7.60 22.38 -3.38
CA GLY A 119 8.15 22.78 -4.69
C GLY A 119 9.54 23.42 -4.63
N ASP A 120 10.07 23.67 -3.43
CA ASP A 120 11.40 24.27 -3.25
C ASP A 120 12.53 23.33 -3.72
N PRO A 121 13.62 23.87 -4.30
CA PRO A 121 14.76 23.04 -4.68
C PRO A 121 15.37 22.32 -3.47
N ILE A 122 15.54 20.99 -3.58
CA ILE A 122 16.20 20.17 -2.55
C ILE A 122 17.72 20.42 -2.58
N PHE A 123 18.27 20.72 -3.77
CA PHE A 123 19.69 20.99 -3.94
C PHE A 123 19.95 22.49 -3.95
N VAL A 124 20.05 23.09 -2.75
CA VAL A 124 20.49 24.48 -2.59
C VAL A 124 22.02 24.49 -2.45
N PRO A 125 22.76 25.27 -3.27
CA PRO A 125 24.20 25.38 -3.14
C PRO A 125 24.57 25.90 -1.76
N THR A 126 25.56 25.27 -1.12
CA THR A 126 26.04 25.69 0.19
C THR A 126 26.82 27.00 0.09
N GLU A 127 27.01 27.69 1.23
CA GLU A 127 27.76 28.96 1.29
C GLU A 127 29.13 28.85 0.59
N GLY A 128 29.88 27.77 0.86
CA GLY A 128 31.17 27.53 0.20
C GLY A 128 31.08 27.35 -1.32
N MET A 129 29.98 26.80 -1.84
CA MET A 129 29.75 26.67 -3.29
C MET A 129 29.39 28.02 -3.95
N LEU A 130 28.81 28.95 -3.19
CA LEU A 130 28.41 30.27 -3.67
C LEU A 130 29.55 31.29 -3.66
N MET A 131 30.58 31.11 -2.82
CA MET A 131 31.68 32.07 -2.69
C MET A 131 32.42 32.34 -4.01
N GLY A 132 32.71 31.30 -4.80
CA GLY A 132 33.40 31.45 -6.09
C GLY A 132 32.58 32.28 -7.10
N PRO A 133 31.34 31.86 -7.43
CA PRO A 133 30.45 32.64 -8.29
C PRO A 133 30.20 34.06 -7.77
N TYR A 134 30.04 34.23 -6.45
CA TYR A 134 29.85 35.55 -5.84
C TYR A 134 31.02 36.49 -6.13
N VAL A 135 32.26 36.05 -5.89
CA VAL A 135 33.46 36.86 -6.18
C VAL A 135 33.63 37.16 -7.67
N LEU A 136 33.30 36.22 -8.55
CA LEU A 136 33.39 36.41 -10.00
C LEU A 136 32.32 37.35 -10.56
N THR A 137 31.14 37.41 -9.92
CA THR A 137 30.00 38.24 -10.34
C THR A 137 29.95 39.59 -9.64
N MET A 138 30.68 39.77 -8.54
CA MET A 138 30.99 41.06 -7.94
C MET A 138 31.79 41.86 -8.97
N GLY A 139 31.07 42.56 -9.85
CA GLY A 139 31.64 43.42 -10.86
C GLY A 139 32.69 44.32 -10.23
N ASN A 140 33.83 44.45 -10.89
CA ASN A 140 34.90 45.33 -10.47
C ASN A 140 34.33 46.76 -10.46
N HIS A 141 33.73 47.18 -9.34
CA HIS A 141 33.35 48.56 -9.08
C HIS A 141 34.66 49.35 -8.94
N ARG A 142 35.25 49.66 -10.09
CA ARG A 142 36.24 50.72 -10.27
C ARG A 142 35.51 51.97 -10.74
#